data_AF-A0A7C7ZUU4-F1
#
_entry.id   AF-A0A7C7ZUU4-F1
#
_cell.length_a   1.000
_cell.length_b   1.000
_cell.length_c   1.000
_cell.angle_alpha   90.00
_cell.angle_beta   90.00
_cell.angle_gamma   90.00
#
_symmetry.space_group_name_H-M   'P 1'
#
loop_
_entity.id
_entity.type
_entity.pdbx_description
1 polymer ?
#
loop_
_entity_poly.entity_id
_entity_poly.type
_entity_poly.pdbx_seq_one_letter_code
_entity_poly.pdbx_strand_id
1 'polypeptide(L)'
;IGCRFCMAACPYGSRSFNFRDPRPFIKKINPGYPTRRRGVVEKCNFCQEILAVGGMPACVEGCKNRALVFGDLEDPNSEISRLLDEKHHMRRKPSLGTRPSVFYIV
;
A
#
# COMPACT_ATOMS: atom_id res chain seq x y z
N ILE A 1 -21.30 5.96 4.57
CA ILE A 1 -22.00 5.13 3.55
C ILE A 1 -21.57 3.67 3.65
N GLY A 2 -20.28 3.31 3.56
CA GLY A 2 -19.81 1.96 3.99
C GLY A 2 -20.40 0.78 3.21
N CYS A 3 -20.87 0.99 1.97
CA CYS A 3 -21.57 0.01 1.13
C CYS A 3 -20.69 -1.15 0.62
N ARG A 4 -19.37 -1.07 0.79
CA ARG A 4 -18.37 -2.12 0.46
C ARG A 4 -18.25 -2.50 -1.02
N PHE A 5 -18.93 -1.81 -1.94
CA PHE A 5 -18.75 -2.03 -3.39
C PHE A 5 -17.29 -1.90 -3.84
N CYS A 6 -16.53 -1.00 -3.21
CA CYS A 6 -15.12 -0.84 -3.51
C CYS A 6 -14.26 -2.06 -3.12
N MET A 7 -14.70 -2.87 -2.14
CA MET A 7 -14.07 -4.14 -1.78
C MET A 7 -14.40 -5.20 -2.84
N ALA A 8 -15.67 -5.30 -3.24
CA ALA A 8 -16.10 -6.25 -4.27
C ALA A 8 -15.43 -5.99 -5.61
N ALA A 9 -15.25 -4.72 -5.98
CA ALA A 9 -14.58 -4.31 -7.22
C ALA A 9 -13.06 -4.55 -7.21
N CYS A 10 -12.43 -4.73 -6.05
CA CYS A 10 -10.98 -4.90 -5.98
C CYS A 10 -10.58 -6.37 -6.23
N PRO A 11 -9.88 -6.69 -7.33
CA PRO A 11 -9.60 -8.09 -7.68
C PRO A 11 -8.52 -8.74 -6.81
N TYR A 12 -7.90 -7.96 -5.92
CA TYR A 12 -6.78 -8.36 -5.07
C TYR A 12 -7.19 -8.62 -3.62
N GLY A 13 -8.42 -8.30 -3.23
CA GLY A 13 -8.86 -8.42 -1.83
C GLY A 13 -8.09 -7.51 -0.87
N SER A 14 -7.41 -6.47 -1.35
CA SER A 14 -6.49 -5.64 -0.56
C SER A 14 -7.16 -4.48 0.19
N ARG A 15 -8.46 -4.63 0.52
CA ARG A 15 -9.25 -3.65 1.25
C ARG A 15 -9.84 -4.29 2.49
N SER A 16 -9.71 -3.62 3.63
CA SER A 16 -10.19 -4.08 4.93
C SER A 16 -11.34 -3.22 5.41
N PHE A 17 -12.34 -3.79 6.07
CA PHE A 17 -13.50 -3.04 6.57
C PHE A 17 -13.55 -3.04 8.09
N ASN A 18 -13.81 -1.88 8.68
CA ASN A 18 -14.02 -1.74 10.12
C ASN A 18 -15.44 -2.15 10.51
N PHE A 19 -15.61 -3.42 10.90
CA PHE A 19 -16.89 -3.98 11.36
C PHE A 19 -17.32 -3.44 12.73
N ARG A 20 -16.36 -3.23 13.63
CA ARG A 20 -16.52 -2.64 14.96
C ARG A 20 -15.79 -1.30 15.00
N ASP A 21 -16.10 -0.47 16.00
CA ASP A 21 -15.34 0.77 16.20
C ASP A 21 -13.93 0.43 16.72
N PRO A 22 -12.85 0.76 16.00
CA PRO A 22 -11.50 0.46 16.44
C PRO A 22 -11.02 1.41 17.56
N ARG A 23 -11.60 2.61 17.69
CA ARG A 23 -11.08 3.67 18.58
C ARG A 23 -10.91 3.27 20.04
N PRO A 24 -11.83 2.50 20.68
CA PRO A 24 -11.65 2.05 22.06
C PRO A 24 -10.44 1.12 22.26
N PHE A 25 -9.92 0.52 21.19
CA PHE A 25 -8.80 -0.44 21.24
C PHE A 25 -7.46 0.20 20.88
N ILE A 26 -7.42 1.51 20.59
CA ILE A 26 -6.19 2.23 20.24
C ILE A 26 -5.54 2.78 21.51
N LYS A 27 -4.41 2.20 21.92
CA LYS A 27 -3.68 2.62 23.14
C LYS A 27 -2.93 3.95 22.98
N LYS A 28 -2.43 4.24 21.78
CA LYS A 28 -1.67 5.45 21.43
C LYS A 28 -2.19 5.99 20.12
N ILE A 29 -2.62 7.25 20.11
CA ILE A 29 -3.14 7.93 18.93
C ILE A 29 -2.01 8.79 18.36
N ASN A 30 -1.76 8.67 17.06
CA ASN A 30 -0.87 9.56 16.33
C ASN A 30 -1.71 10.62 15.59
N PRO A 31 -1.63 11.91 15.95
CA PRO A 31 -2.38 12.98 15.26
C PRO A 31 -2.07 13.13 13.77
N GLY A 32 -0.88 12.68 13.33
CA GLY A 32 -0.49 12.70 11.92
C GLY A 32 -1.26 11.70 11.05
N TYR A 33 -2.03 10.79 11.65
CA TYR A 33 -2.83 9.81 10.94
C TYR A 33 -4.30 9.86 11.36
N PRO A 34 -5.23 9.77 10.40
CA PRO A 34 -6.64 9.75 10.72
C PRO A 34 -7.06 8.42 11.36
N THR A 35 -7.59 8.47 12.59
CA THR A 35 -8.23 7.29 13.20
C THR A 35 -9.59 7.02 12.56
N ARG A 36 -9.78 5.78 12.09
CA ARG A 36 -11.03 5.38 11.45
C ARG A 36 -12.13 5.09 12.47
N ARG A 37 -13.34 4.90 11.97
CA ARG A 37 -14.55 4.58 12.73
C ARG A 37 -15.22 3.36 12.11
N ARG A 38 -16.17 2.77 12.83
CA ARG A 38 -17.04 1.71 12.30
C ARG A 38 -17.64 2.13 10.95
N GLY A 39 -17.67 1.21 9.99
CA GLY A 39 -18.28 1.47 8.68
C GLY A 39 -17.35 2.05 7.62
N VAL A 40 -16.05 2.16 7.90
CA VAL A 40 -15.03 2.68 6.97
C VAL A 40 -14.17 1.56 6.41
N VAL A 41 -13.93 1.61 5.09
CA VAL A 41 -12.98 0.73 4.39
C VAL A 41 -11.60 1.38 4.40
N GLU A 42 -10.58 0.58 4.68
CA GLU A 42 -9.17 0.94 4.65
C GLU A 42 -8.44 0.14 3.55
N LYS A 43 -7.32 0.68 3.10
CA LYS A 43 -6.39 0.04 2.16
C LYS A 43 -4.99 0.59 2.40
N CYS A 44 -3.98 -0.10 1.87
CA CYS A 44 -2.67 0.51 1.70
C CYS A 44 -2.78 1.77 0.81
N ASN A 45 -2.20 2.88 1.26
CA ASN A 45 -2.07 4.14 0.52
C ASN A 45 -0.60 4.48 0.26
N PHE A 46 0.30 3.49 0.35
CA PHE A 46 1.75 3.68 0.29
C PHE A 46 2.30 4.67 1.32
N CYS A 47 1.68 4.74 2.50
CA CYS A 47 2.13 5.62 3.58
C CYS A 47 2.23 7.08 3.13
N GLN A 48 1.19 7.57 2.43
CA GLN A 48 1.11 8.93 1.91
C GLN A 48 1.53 9.99 2.94
N GLU A 49 1.15 9.80 4.19
CA GLU A 49 1.47 10.69 5.31
C GLU A 49 2.98 10.76 5.60
N ILE A 50 3.72 9.66 5.42
CA ILE A 50 5.19 9.60 5.57
C ILE A 50 5.89 10.17 4.34
N LEU A 51 5.40 9.82 3.15
CA LEU A 51 5.95 10.31 1.89
C LEU A 51 5.86 11.84 1.80
N ALA A 52 4.78 12.43 2.33
CA ALA A 52 4.58 13.88 2.34
C ALA A 52 5.66 14.65 3.13
N VAL A 53 6.35 14.00 4.06
CA VAL A 53 7.47 14.58 4.82
C VAL A 53 8.83 14.07 4.37
N GLY A 54 8.90 13.38 3.21
CA GLY A 54 10.13 12.87 2.62
C GLY A 54 10.67 11.58 3.25
N GLY A 55 9.89 10.89 4.09
CA GLY A 55 10.28 9.58 4.64
C GLY A 55 9.95 8.42 3.69
N MET A 56 10.35 7.21 4.08
CA MET A 56 10.04 5.99 3.33
C MET A 56 8.82 5.26 3.91
N PRO A 57 8.08 4.47 3.11
CA PRO A 57 6.96 3.70 3.64
C PRO A 57 7.36 2.78 4.78
N ALA A 58 6.55 2.72 5.83
CA ALA A 58 6.86 1.99 7.06
C ALA A 58 7.15 0.49 6.83
N CYS A 59 6.50 -0.13 5.83
CA CYS A 59 6.77 -1.52 5.47
C CYS A 59 8.17 -1.71 4.85
N VAL A 60 8.69 -0.72 4.13
CA VAL A 60 10.04 -0.74 3.54
C VAL A 60 11.07 -0.54 4.63
N GLU A 61 10.91 0.48 5.47
CA GLU A 61 11.84 0.75 6.59
C GLU A 61 11.88 -0.41 7.60
N GLY A 62 10.73 -1.05 7.86
CA GLY A 62 10.66 -2.19 8.77
C GLY A 62 11.27 -3.49 8.21
N CYS A 63 11.52 -3.58 6.90
CA CYS A 63 11.99 -4.79 6.25
C CYS A 63 13.52 -4.91 6.32
N LYS A 64 14.03 -5.57 7.37
CA LYS A 64 15.48 -5.80 7.55
C LYS A 64 16.16 -6.52 6.39
N ASN A 65 15.43 -7.44 5.74
CA ASN A 65 15.95 -8.24 4.62
C ASN A 65 15.86 -7.51 3.27
N ARG A 66 15.38 -6.25 3.23
CA ARG A 66 15.21 -5.45 2.01
C ARG A 66 14.41 -6.17 0.90
N ALA A 67 13.40 -6.93 1.30
CA ALA A 67 12.51 -7.62 0.37
C ALA A 67 11.51 -6.66 -0.31
N LEU A 68 11.38 -5.44 0.21
CA LEU A 68 10.51 -4.40 -0.32
C LEU A 68 11.37 -3.22 -0.75
N VAL A 69 11.17 -2.78 -2.00
CA VAL A 69 11.80 -1.59 -2.57
C VAL A 69 10.68 -0.66 -3.01
N PHE A 70 10.83 0.63 -2.72
CA PHE A 70 9.87 1.67 -3.06
C PHE A 70 10.61 2.87 -3.65
N GLY A 71 10.03 3.46 -4.68
CA GLY A 71 10.62 4.60 -5.38
C GLY A 71 9.72 5.10 -6.48
N ASP A 72 10.20 6.12 -7.18
CA ASP A 72 9.51 6.70 -8.33
C ASP A 72 9.74 5.85 -9.58
N LEU A 73 8.65 5.46 -10.26
CA LEU A 73 8.71 4.68 -11.50
C LEU A 73 9.00 5.58 -12.72
N GLU A 74 8.83 6.88 -12.59
CA GLU A 74 9.11 7.85 -13.66
C GLU A 74 10.57 8.32 -13.66
N ASP A 75 11.29 8.14 -12.55
CA ASP A 75 12.73 8.38 -12.47
C ASP A 75 13.51 7.13 -12.90
N PRO A 76 14.25 7.15 -14.02
CA PRO A 76 15.08 6.02 -14.46
C PRO A 76 16.22 5.71 -13.49
N ASN A 77 16.63 6.66 -12.64
CA ASN A 77 17.70 6.48 -11.68
C ASN A 77 17.22 5.88 -10.35
N SER A 78 15.92 5.70 -10.17
CA SER A 78 15.39 5.11 -8.95
C SER A 78 15.79 3.64 -8.82
N GLU A 79 15.94 3.16 -7.58
CA GLU A 79 16.29 1.76 -7.31
C GLU A 79 15.25 0.80 -7.92
N ILE A 80 13.97 1.16 -7.87
CA ILE A 80 12.90 0.34 -8.45
C ILE A 80 12.99 0.28 -9.98
N SER A 81 13.27 1.39 -10.67
CA SER A 81 13.40 1.41 -12.13
C SER A 81 14.55 0.52 -12.59
N ARG A 82 15.71 0.59 -11.93
CA ARG A 82 16.86 -0.28 -12.22
C ARG A 82 16.54 -1.76 -11.96
N LEU A 83 15.89 -2.09 -10.83
CA LEU A 83 15.51 -3.47 -10.52
C LEU A 83 14.54 -4.06 -11.54
N LEU A 84 13.61 -3.26 -12.07
CA LEU A 84 12.64 -3.72 -13.08
C LEU A 84 13.28 -3.93 -14.46
N ASP A 85 14.38 -3.23 -14.76
CA ASP A 85 15.17 -3.41 -15.98
C ASP A 85 16.09 -4.63 -15.89
N GLU A 86 16.75 -4.81 -14.74
CA GLU A 86 17.74 -5.88 -14.54
C GLU A 86 17.12 -7.25 -14.25
N LYS A 87 15.94 -7.30 -13.60
CA LYS A 87 15.36 -8.54 -13.09
C LYS A 87 14.03 -8.88 -13.75
N HIS A 88 13.82 -10.17 -13.94
CA HIS A 88 12.51 -10.70 -14.30
C HIS A 88 11.50 -10.37 -13.21
N HIS A 89 10.38 -9.81 -13.63
CA HIS A 89 9.33 -9.39 -12.73
C HIS A 89 7.95 -9.73 -13.29
N MET A 90 6.99 -9.88 -12.39
CA MET A 90 5.60 -10.14 -12.73
C MET A 90 4.67 -9.20 -11.98
N ARG A 91 3.52 -8.90 -12.59
CA ARG A 91 2.40 -8.21 -11.95
C ARG A 91 1.28 -9.20 -11.68
N ARG A 92 0.54 -9.02 -10.58
CA ARG A 92 -0.58 -9.91 -10.26
C ARG A 92 -1.77 -9.66 -11.18
N LYS A 93 -2.34 -10.76 -11.67
CA LYS A 93 -3.57 -10.79 -12.49
C LYS A 93 -3.49 -9.86 -13.71
N PRO A 94 -2.47 -10.01 -14.59
CA PRO A 94 -2.28 -9.12 -15.73
C PRO A 94 -3.47 -9.13 -16.71
N SER A 95 -4.18 -10.26 -16.80
CA SER A 95 -5.38 -10.43 -17.65
C SER A 95 -6.55 -9.48 -17.32
N LEU A 96 -6.55 -8.87 -16.13
CA LEU A 96 -7.62 -7.96 -15.71
C LEU A 96 -7.39 -6.50 -16.15
N GLY A 97 -6.25 -6.17 -16.76
CA GLY A 97 -5.99 -4.83 -17.31
C GLY A 97 -5.86 -3.69 -16.28
N THR A 98 -5.79 -4.00 -14.98
CA THR A 98 -5.76 -3.03 -13.87
C THR A 98 -4.41 -2.33 -13.69
N ARG A 99 -3.36 -2.76 -14.40
CA ARG A 99 -2.00 -2.17 -14.39
C ARG A 99 -1.50 -1.76 -12.98
N PRO A 100 -1.41 -2.70 -12.01
CA PRO A 100 -0.98 -2.36 -10.65
C PRO A 100 0.47 -1.86 -10.62
N SER A 101 0.77 -0.94 -9.70
CA SER A 101 2.12 -0.39 -9.46
C SER A 101 2.95 -1.19 -8.44
N VAL A 102 2.57 -2.45 -8.20
CA VAL A 102 3.34 -3.38 -7.35
C VAL A 102 3.83 -4.51 -8.22
N PHE A 103 5.14 -4.72 -8.20
CA PHE A 103 5.86 -5.70 -9.00
C PHE A 103 6.47 -6.75 -8.07
N TYR A 104 6.48 -8.00 -8.53
CA TYR A 104 7.10 -9.12 -7.82
C TYR A 104 8.29 -9.58 -8.63
N ILE A 105 9.47 -9.56 -8.01
CA ILE A 105 10.70 -10.07 -8.61
C ILE A 105 10.68 -11.61 -8.52
N VAL A 106 11.06 -12.27 -9.62
CA VAL A 106 11.11 -13.73 -9.76
C VAL A 106 12.55 -14.20 -9.90
#